data_AF-A0A6B2LLP8-F1
#
_entry.id   AF-A0A6B2LLP8-F1
#
_cell.length_a   1.000
_cell.length_b   1.000
_cell.length_c   1.000
_cell.angle_alpha   90.00
_cell.angle_beta   90.00
_cell.angle_gamma   90.00
#
_symmetry.space_group_name_H-M   'P 1'
#
loop_
_entity.id
_entity.type
_entity.pdbx_description
1 polymer ?
#
loop_
_entity_poly.entity_id
_entity_poly.type
_entity_poly.pdbx_seq_one_letter_code
_entity_poly.pdbx_strand_id
1 'polypeptide(L)'
;MKERKRLEEMGIVLETHQTRINGLGVSRAFGDWFPKENQTGIISEPYLSDLFELTVEDRRVILASDGLWDVMNGEKAFSLIESISDSTEASKKLIQTALSSSKCLDNITVIVINLH
;
A
#
# COMPACT_ATOMS: atom_id res chain seq x y z
N MET A 1 -8.28 10.13 4.82
CA MET A 1 -9.04 10.93 5.81
C MET A 1 -8.72 10.54 7.26
N LYS A 2 -8.71 9.24 7.61
CA LYS A 2 -8.42 8.78 8.97
C LYS A 2 -7.08 9.29 9.54
N GLU A 3 -5.99 9.20 8.77
CA GLU A 3 -4.67 9.67 9.24
C GLU A 3 -4.58 11.20 9.35
N ARG A 4 -5.14 11.97 8.41
CA ARG A 4 -5.18 13.44 8.51
C ARG A 4 -5.92 13.87 9.78
N LYS A 5 -7.09 13.29 10.05
CA LYS A 5 -7.87 13.56 11.25
C LYS A 5 -7.09 13.21 12.53
N ARG A 6 -6.41 12.06 12.56
CA ARG A 6 -5.54 11.67 13.70
C ARG A 6 -4.44 12.71 13.96
N LEU A 7 -3.79 13.19 12.90
CA LEU A 7 -2.74 14.20 13.00
C LEU A 7 -3.31 15.53 13.52
N GLU A 8 -4.46 15.96 13.02
CA GLU A 8 -5.16 17.16 13.50
C GLU A 8 -5.55 17.05 14.98
N GLU A 9 -6.03 15.88 15.42
CA GLU A 9 -6.36 15.60 16.84
C GLU A 9 -5.11 15.62 17.75
N MET A 10 -3.92 15.37 17.20
CA MET A 10 -2.64 15.53 17.89
C MET A 10 -2.14 17.00 17.90
N GLY A 11 -2.89 17.93 17.29
CA GLY A 11 -2.50 19.34 17.17
C GLY A 11 -1.55 19.62 16.00
N ILE A 12 -1.37 18.68 15.08
CA ILE A 12 -0.51 18.86 13.90
C ILE A 12 -1.33 19.57 12.82
N VAL A 13 -0.91 20.78 12.47
CA VAL A 13 -1.52 21.57 11.41
C VAL A 13 -0.98 21.11 10.05
N LEU A 14 -1.88 20.69 9.16
CA LEU A 14 -1.55 20.22 7.82
C LEU A 14 -2.14 21.16 6.77
N GLU A 15 -1.36 21.53 5.76
CA GLU A 15 -1.89 22.29 4.62
C GLU A 15 -2.80 21.41 3.75
N THR A 16 -3.78 21.99 3.06
CA THR A 16 -4.80 21.27 2.27
C THR A 16 -4.22 20.23 1.31
N HIS A 17 -3.10 20.55 0.66
CA HIS A 17 -2.43 19.69 -0.34
C HIS A 17 -1.12 19.07 0.15
N GLN A 18 -0.87 19.09 1.46
CA GLN A 18 0.33 18.49 2.03
C GLN A 18 0.33 16.96 1.83
N THR A 19 1.34 16.46 1.12
CA THR A 19 1.55 15.03 0.84
C THR A 19 2.62 14.40 1.72
N ARG A 20 3.38 15.22 2.45
CA ARG A 20 4.51 14.77 3.28
C ARG A 20 4.47 15.39 4.67
N ILE A 21 4.83 14.61 5.67
CA ILE A 21 5.00 15.07 7.06
C ILE A 21 6.43 14.75 7.50
N ASN A 22 7.17 15.77 7.94
CA ASN A 22 8.61 15.66 8.24
C ASN A 22 9.43 15.04 7.08
N GLY A 23 9.07 15.36 5.83
CA GLY A 23 9.71 14.80 4.62
C GLY A 23 9.22 13.41 4.21
N LEU A 24 8.45 12.71 5.04
CA LEU A 24 7.96 11.35 4.77
C LEU A 24 6.61 11.37 4.06
N GLY A 25 6.44 10.51 3.05
CA GLY A 25 5.17 10.31 2.33
C GLY A 25 4.17 9.41 3.07
N VAL A 26 4.50 9.00 4.30
CA VAL A 26 3.70 8.13 5.15
C VAL A 26 3.58 8.72 6.55
N SER A 27 2.53 8.35 7.27
CA SER A 27 2.32 8.75 8.68
C SER A 27 2.46 7.59 9.66
N ARG A 28 2.72 6.39 9.15
CA ARG A 28 2.98 5.17 9.92
C ARG A 28 4.14 4.42 9.29
N ALA A 29 5.13 4.06 10.10
CA ALA A 29 6.32 3.33 9.65
C ALA A 29 6.97 2.65 10.84
N PHE A 30 7.71 1.56 10.61
CA PHE A 30 8.74 1.11 11.57
C PHE A 30 9.99 1.99 11.44
N GLY A 31 10.85 2.04 12.45
CA GLY A 31 12.02 2.93 12.42
C GLY A 31 11.65 4.39 12.73
N ASP A 32 12.16 5.35 11.95
CA ASP A 32 11.84 6.79 12.06
C ASP A 32 11.80 7.30 13.51
N TRP A 33 12.85 6.99 14.27
CA TRP A 33 12.90 7.21 15.72
C TRP A 33 12.81 8.69 16.09
N PHE A 34 13.58 9.54 15.39
CA PHE A 34 13.61 10.98 15.65
C PHE A 34 12.23 11.65 15.54
N PRO A 35 11.45 11.51 14.45
CA PRO A 35 10.13 12.12 14.39
C PRO A 35 9.14 11.53 15.41
N LYS A 36 9.33 10.28 15.86
CA LYS A 36 8.51 9.65 16.91
C LYS A 36 8.79 10.23 18.30
N GLU A 37 10.07 10.36 18.68
CA GLU A 37 10.46 10.97 19.96
C GLU A 37 10.00 12.42 20.07
N ASN A 38 10.08 13.16 18.97
CA ASN A 38 9.63 14.55 18.90
C ASN A 38 8.11 14.69 18.67
N GLN A 39 7.35 13.58 18.74
CA GLN A 39 5.88 13.55 18.67
C GLN A 39 5.30 14.23 17.41
N THR A 40 6.00 14.12 16.29
CA THR A 40 5.67 14.82 15.03
C THR A 40 4.66 14.06 14.14
N GLY A 41 3.89 13.14 14.72
CA GLY A 41 2.76 12.47 14.07
C GLY A 41 3.04 11.11 13.42
N ILE A 42 4.32 10.74 13.25
CA ILE A 42 4.71 9.39 12.79
C ILE A 42 4.53 8.39 13.94
N ILE A 43 3.88 7.25 13.68
CA ILE A 43 3.67 6.18 14.67
C ILE A 43 4.03 4.80 14.11
N SER A 44 4.28 3.82 14.98
CA SER A 44 4.52 2.42 14.58
C SER A 44 3.26 1.55 14.63
N GLU A 45 2.19 2.02 15.26
CA GLU A 45 0.94 1.27 15.45
C GLU A 45 0.33 0.94 14.08
N PRO A 46 0.11 -0.34 13.72
CA PRO A 46 -0.49 -0.69 12.46
C PRO A 46 -1.98 -0.34 12.45
N TYR A 47 -2.56 -0.31 11.25
CA TYR A 47 -4.01 -0.47 11.14
C TYR A 47 -4.34 -1.96 11.20
N LEU A 48 -5.19 -2.34 12.15
CA LEU A 48 -5.78 -3.67 12.19
C LEU A 48 -7.18 -3.57 11.57
N SER A 49 -7.42 -4.33 10.50
CA SER A 49 -8.75 -4.46 9.94
C SER A 49 -9.63 -5.32 10.85
N ASP A 50 -10.94 -5.21 10.67
CA ASP A 50 -11.85 -6.22 11.19
C ASP A 50 -11.51 -7.59 10.61
N LEU A 51 -11.98 -8.64 11.28
CA LEU A 51 -11.83 -10.01 10.80
C LEU A 51 -12.51 -10.14 9.43
N PHE A 52 -11.76 -10.63 8.45
CA PHE A 52 -12.28 -10.96 7.13
C PHE A 52 -12.37 -12.48 7.01
N GLU A 53 -13.60 -13.00 6.93
CA GLU A 53 -13.84 -14.43 6.71
C GLU A 53 -13.73 -14.73 5.22
N LEU A 54 -12.82 -15.65 4.88
CA LEU A 54 -12.66 -16.09 3.50
C LEU A 54 -13.86 -16.92 3.05
N THR A 55 -14.31 -16.64 1.84
CA THR A 55 -15.39 -17.33 1.14
C THR A 55 -14.86 -18.09 -0.07
N VAL A 56 -15.70 -18.93 -0.68
CA VAL A 56 -15.30 -19.68 -1.89
C VAL A 56 -15.17 -18.77 -3.12
N GLU A 57 -15.71 -17.56 -3.04
CA GLU A 57 -15.60 -16.51 -4.03
C GLU A 57 -14.22 -15.81 -3.99
N ASP A 58 -13.53 -15.86 -2.84
CA ASP A 58 -12.21 -15.25 -2.65
C ASP A 58 -11.12 -16.10 -3.29
N ARG A 59 -10.60 -15.63 -4.42
CA ARG A 59 -9.61 -16.40 -5.19
C ARG A 59 -8.16 -16.10 -4.79
N ARG A 60 -7.86 -14.84 -4.47
CA ARG A 60 -6.47 -14.36 -4.33
C ARG A 60 -6.32 -13.20 -3.38
N VAL A 61 -5.13 -13.13 -2.79
CA VAL A 61 -4.61 -11.93 -2.12
C VAL A 61 -3.43 -11.39 -2.92
N ILE A 62 -3.43 -10.08 -3.18
CA ILE A 62 -2.31 -9.36 -3.79
C ILE A 62 -1.77 -8.40 -2.75
N LEU A 63 -0.50 -8.56 -2.39
CA LEU A 63 0.24 -7.62 -1.56
C LEU A 63 1.37 -7.02 -2.39
N ALA A 64 1.50 -5.69 -2.38
CA ALA A 64 2.54 -5.02 -3.14
C ALA A 64 2.96 -3.68 -2.52
N SER A 65 4.15 -3.21 -2.87
CA SER A 65 4.60 -1.84 -2.59
C SER A 65 3.78 -0.82 -3.39
N ASP A 66 3.83 0.44 -2.96
CA ASP A 66 3.22 1.60 -3.62
C ASP A 66 3.61 1.73 -5.10
N GLY A 67 4.84 1.35 -5.48
CA GLY A 67 5.25 1.32 -6.89
C GLY A 67 4.31 0.55 -7.84
N LEU A 68 3.60 -0.50 -7.36
CA LEU A 68 2.55 -1.16 -8.15
C LEU A 68 1.27 -0.32 -8.17
N TRP A 69 0.86 0.19 -7.01
CA TRP A 69 -0.43 0.85 -6.82
C TRP A 69 -0.48 2.27 -7.42
N ASP A 70 0.67 2.89 -7.62
CA ASP A 70 0.81 4.17 -8.33
C ASP A 70 0.43 4.06 -9.83
N VAL A 71 0.49 2.87 -10.40
CA VAL A 71 0.26 2.63 -11.84
C VAL A 71 -1.02 1.85 -12.15
N MET A 72 -1.59 1.15 -11.17
CA MET A 72 -2.85 0.40 -11.33
C MET A 72 -3.63 0.27 -10.02
N ASN A 73 -4.95 0.16 -10.12
CA ASN A 73 -5.82 -0.16 -9.00
C ASN A 73 -5.99 -1.67 -8.83
N GLY A 74 -6.66 -2.09 -7.74
CA GLY A 74 -6.88 -3.50 -7.41
C GLY A 74 -7.65 -4.27 -8.49
N GLU A 75 -8.69 -3.67 -9.08
CA GLU A 75 -9.50 -4.30 -10.14
C GLU A 75 -8.66 -4.60 -11.39
N LYS A 76 -7.84 -3.62 -11.83
CA LYS A 76 -6.91 -3.79 -12.94
C LYS A 76 -5.85 -4.84 -12.62
N ALA A 77 -5.31 -4.84 -11.41
CA ALA A 77 -4.34 -5.85 -11.00
C ALA A 77 -4.95 -7.26 -11.05
N PHE A 78 -6.14 -7.46 -10.50
CA PHE A 78 -6.82 -8.75 -10.48
C PHE A 78 -7.15 -9.26 -11.90
N SER A 79 -7.79 -8.42 -12.72
CA SER A 79 -8.14 -8.77 -14.10
C SER A 79 -6.93 -9.15 -14.96
N LEU A 80 -5.77 -8.52 -14.76
CA LEU A 80 -4.53 -8.84 -15.49
C LEU A 80 -4.01 -10.25 -15.23
N ILE A 81 -4.28 -10.79 -14.04
CA ILE A 81 -3.76 -12.09 -13.62
C ILE A 81 -4.84 -13.17 -13.55
N GLU A 82 -6.11 -12.84 -13.72
CA GLU A 82 -7.24 -13.76 -13.48
C GLU A 82 -7.08 -15.10 -14.21
N SER A 83 -6.61 -15.08 -15.47
CA SER A 83 -6.40 -16.29 -16.28
C SER A 83 -5.09 -17.04 -15.99
N ILE A 84 -4.23 -16.53 -15.11
CA ILE A 84 -2.91 -17.10 -14.80
C ILE A 84 -3.01 -17.88 -13.50
N SER A 85 -2.98 -19.22 -13.55
CA SER A 85 -3.13 -20.05 -12.34
C SER A 85 -1.93 -20.01 -11.41
N ASP A 86 -0.71 -19.92 -11.96
CA ASP A 86 0.53 -19.89 -11.19
C ASP A 86 0.76 -18.52 -10.55
N SER A 87 0.96 -18.49 -9.23
CA SER A 87 1.12 -17.24 -8.48
C SER A 87 2.42 -16.50 -8.79
N THR A 88 3.47 -17.23 -9.18
CA THR A 88 4.76 -16.64 -9.56
C THR A 88 4.66 -15.96 -10.92
N GLU A 89 3.99 -16.59 -11.89
CA GLU A 89 3.73 -15.98 -13.19
C GLU A 89 2.75 -14.80 -13.07
N ALA A 90 1.75 -14.90 -12.19
CA ALA A 90 0.85 -13.79 -11.88
C ALA A 90 1.61 -12.57 -11.31
N SER A 91 2.49 -12.77 -10.32
CA SER A 91 3.27 -11.67 -9.75
C SER A 91 4.23 -11.06 -10.76
N LYS A 92 4.90 -11.87 -11.60
CA LYS A 92 5.74 -11.38 -12.71
C LYS A 92 4.93 -10.55 -13.70
N LYS A 93 3.72 -10.99 -14.06
CA LYS A 93 2.84 -10.25 -14.99
C LYS A 93 2.51 -8.86 -14.45
N LEU A 94 2.22 -8.74 -13.16
CA LEU A 94 1.97 -7.45 -12.51
C LEU A 94 3.20 -6.55 -12.54
N ILE A 95 4.36 -7.07 -12.17
CA ILE A 95 5.64 -6.33 -12.20
C ILE A 95 5.95 -5.83 -13.61
N GLN A 96 5.88 -6.70 -14.63
CA GLN A 96 6.15 -6.33 -16.03
C GLN A 96 5.20 -5.26 -16.54
N THR A 97 3.92 -5.38 -16.19
CA THR A 97 2.90 -4.40 -16.59
C THR A 97 3.17 -3.04 -15.94
N ALA A 98 3.60 -3.04 -14.68
CA ALA A 98 3.96 -1.82 -13.97
C ALA A 98 5.21 -1.16 -14.56
N LEU A 99 6.28 -1.93 -14.80
CA LEU A 99 7.52 -1.44 -15.41
C LEU A 99 7.34 -0.89 -16.84
N SER A 100 6.30 -1.33 -17.55
CA SER A 100 5.95 -0.82 -18.88
C SER A 100 5.20 0.52 -18.83
N SER A 101 4.78 0.98 -17.65
CA SER A 101 4.12 2.27 -17.46
C SER A 101 5.15 3.38 -17.29
N SER A 102 4.98 4.49 -18.01
CA SER A 102 5.79 5.70 -17.83
C SER A 102 5.63 6.36 -16.46
N LYS A 103 4.64 5.93 -15.67
CA LYS A 103 4.41 6.39 -14.30
C LYS A 103 5.19 5.58 -13.25
N CYS A 104 5.83 4.48 -13.63
CA CYS A 104 6.61 3.66 -12.71
C CYS A 104 7.97 4.33 -12.43
N LEU A 105 8.13 4.89 -11.24
CA LEU A 105 9.35 5.58 -10.82
C LEU A 105 9.98 4.98 -9.55
N ASP A 106 9.35 3.97 -8.96
CA ASP A 106 9.74 3.39 -7.69
C ASP A 106 10.07 1.89 -7.81
N ASN A 107 10.60 1.32 -6.73
CA ASN A 107 10.78 -0.11 -6.56
C ASN A 107 9.42 -0.81 -6.48
N ILE A 108 9.33 -1.96 -7.15
CA ILE A 108 8.12 -2.76 -7.19
C ILE A 108 8.41 -4.12 -6.58
N THR A 109 7.68 -4.46 -5.53
CA THR A 109 7.62 -5.80 -4.96
C THR A 109 6.17 -6.26 -4.95
N VAL A 110 5.91 -7.50 -5.41
CA VAL A 110 4.56 -8.08 -5.49
C VAL A 110 4.57 -9.50 -4.96
N ILE A 111 3.60 -9.82 -4.11
CA ILE A 111 3.30 -11.16 -3.61
C ILE A 111 1.85 -11.49 -4.02
N VAL A 112 1.66 -12.64 -4.65
CA VAL A 112 0.35 -13.19 -5.01
C VAL A 112 0.16 -14.49 -4.25
N ILE A 113 -0.96 -14.60 -3.55
CA ILE A 113 -1.36 -15.80 -2.81
C ILE A 113 -2.63 -16.33 -3.46
N ASN A 114 -2.63 -17.60 -3.84
CA ASN A 114 -3.84 -18.30 -4.24
C ASN A 114 -4.55 -18.81 -2.99
N LEU A 115 -5.83 -18.48 -2.86
CA LEU A 115 -6.70 -19.01 -1.82
C LEU A 115 -7.38 -20.26 -2.40
N HIS A 116 -7.35 -21.36 -1.63
CA HIS A 116 -7.87 -22.68 -2.00
C HIS A 116 -9.07 -23.04 -1.16
#